data_AF-A0A7J8V4B3-F1
#
_entry.id   AF-A0A7J8V4B3-F1
#
_cell.length_a   1.000
_cell.length_b   1.000
_cell.length_c   1.000
_cell.angle_alpha   90.00
_cell.angle_beta   90.00
_cell.angle_gamma   90.00
#
_symmetry.space_group_name_H-M   'P 1'
#
loop_
_entity.id
_entity.type
_entity.pdbx_description
1 polymer ?
#
loop_
_entity_poly.entity_id
_entity_poly.type
_entity_poly.pdbx_seq_one_letter_code
_entity_poly.pdbx_strand_id
1 'polypeptide(L)'
;MAFAESQNPLRVHRIPQSRYIDAVRWLSPVSPSDRFAAIAYFDADTNSPSIEIAYVDPNPQSSSPTLTPQSSWTSPSRISSLKTAHSTPQPLLAAATFSGSLHILASDLINGGVMESEATVSELGFHSGPVSAVDLREGGTECVSVGEDGRVNLVSFVGDSSKLSYRRIFDANGLVGYTAVKWASPSEFATGGYGFGIQWWDQRTPGGPVLQFKGNWCQGKTSGIVHSIDIHPSRKHTCLAGGSSGTVFAWDRRAAQQPIVLSGAGTGEAPNSLLSESEVWEVQYDRYTRRSNISNISSTRILPVMICSEDGILAVIEQGEEPLELLAEPCAINSFDIDQQNPSLDCNTVQNVICSLEWESLAILTRS
;
A
#
# COMPACT_ATOMS: atom_id res chain seq x y z
N MET A 1 -28.32 -5.06 35.61
CA MET A 1 -27.01 -4.42 35.79
C MET A 1 -26.28 -4.60 34.46
N ALA A 2 -26.34 -3.58 33.60
CA ALA A 2 -25.83 -3.65 32.24
C ALA A 2 -24.34 -3.29 32.26
N PHE A 3 -23.48 -4.19 31.78
CA PHE A 3 -22.10 -3.87 31.45
C PHE A 3 -22.12 -3.24 30.06
N ALA A 4 -22.06 -1.90 30.00
CA ALA A 4 -21.82 -1.21 28.75
C ALA A 4 -20.35 -1.42 28.35
N GLU A 5 -20.16 -1.92 27.13
CA GLU A 5 -18.89 -2.08 26.46
C GLU A 5 -18.09 -0.77 26.52
N SER A 6 -16.88 -0.80 27.09
CA SER A 6 -15.91 0.27 26.87
C SER A 6 -15.31 0.07 25.47
N GLN A 7 -16.04 0.47 24.43
CA GLN A 7 -15.45 0.66 23.11
C GLN A 7 -14.52 1.86 23.22
N ASN A 8 -13.21 1.60 23.23
CA ASN A 8 -12.20 2.64 23.14
C ASN A 8 -12.49 3.54 21.91
N PRO A 9 -12.58 4.87 22.07
CA PRO A 9 -13.08 5.74 21.02
C PRO A 9 -12.04 5.90 19.90
N LEU A 10 -12.43 5.51 18.68
CA LEU A 10 -11.72 5.88 17.45
C LEU A 10 -11.65 7.41 17.38
N ARG A 11 -10.44 7.97 17.25
CA ARG A 11 -10.25 9.41 17.01
C ARG A 11 -9.86 9.64 15.57
N VAL A 12 -10.53 10.58 14.92
CA VAL A 12 -10.25 10.96 13.53
C VAL A 12 -9.93 12.44 13.49
N HIS A 13 -8.78 12.78 12.92
CA HIS A 13 -8.32 14.14 12.75
C HIS A 13 -8.13 14.44 11.26
N ARG A 14 -8.85 15.44 10.75
CA ARG A 14 -8.75 15.89 9.36
C ARG A 14 -7.86 17.12 9.29
N ILE A 15 -6.91 17.09 8.37
CA ILE A 15 -5.93 18.16 8.16
C ILE A 15 -6.11 18.64 6.71
N PRO A 16 -6.74 19.80 6.49
CA PRO A 16 -6.88 20.39 5.17
C PRO A 16 -5.51 20.66 4.52
N GLN A 17 -5.47 20.50 3.20
CA GLN A 17 -4.34 20.64 2.29
C GLN A 17 -4.81 21.47 1.10
N SER A 18 -3.91 22.23 0.48
CA SER A 18 -4.26 23.05 -0.69
C SER A 18 -3.97 22.36 -2.03
N ARG A 19 -3.65 21.06 -2.02
CA ARG A 19 -3.16 20.29 -3.17
C ARG A 19 -3.77 18.89 -3.13
N TYR A 20 -3.90 18.26 -4.30
CA TYR A 20 -4.29 16.85 -4.39
C TYR A 20 -3.22 15.96 -3.77
N ILE A 21 -3.65 14.84 -3.22
CA ILE A 21 -2.77 13.87 -2.57
C ILE A 21 -2.84 12.58 -3.36
N ASP A 22 -1.73 12.24 -4.01
CA ASP A 22 -1.63 11.04 -4.83
C ASP A 22 -1.34 9.79 -3.98
N ALA A 23 -0.55 9.94 -2.91
CA ALA A 23 -0.18 8.84 -2.04
C ALA A 23 0.32 9.33 -0.68
N VAL A 24 0.17 8.49 0.35
CA VAL A 24 0.72 8.75 1.68
C VAL A 24 1.34 7.49 2.27
N ARG A 25 2.50 7.64 2.92
CA ARG A 25 3.23 6.54 3.58
C ARG A 25 3.86 6.98 4.88
N TRP A 26 3.84 6.12 5.89
CA TRP A 26 4.69 6.27 7.06
C TRP A 26 6.15 5.99 6.68
N LEU A 27 7.05 6.79 7.24
CA LEU A 27 8.47 6.52 7.19
C LEU A 27 8.87 5.69 8.40
N SER A 28 9.87 4.82 8.20
CA SER A 28 10.50 4.14 9.32
C SER A 28 11.18 5.19 10.20
N PRO A 29 10.77 5.35 11.47
CA PRO A 29 11.33 6.38 12.33
C PRO A 29 12.76 6.06 12.74
N VAL A 30 13.53 7.13 12.95
CA VAL A 30 14.89 7.06 13.47
C VAL A 30 14.90 6.94 15.00
N SER A 31 13.84 7.39 15.66
CA SER A 31 13.67 7.33 17.11
C SER A 31 12.29 6.77 17.48
N PRO A 32 12.11 6.14 18.66
CA PRO A 32 10.82 5.59 19.06
C PRO A 32 9.70 6.63 19.20
N SER A 33 10.04 7.90 19.42
CA SER A 33 9.10 9.00 19.63
C SER A 33 8.71 9.72 18.35
N ASP A 34 9.60 9.77 17.36
CA ASP A 34 9.35 10.59 16.18
C ASP A 34 8.49 9.82 15.18
N ARG A 35 7.60 10.55 14.50
CA ARG A 35 6.77 10.01 13.43
C ARG A 35 6.86 10.95 12.24
N PHE A 36 7.17 10.37 11.09
CA PHE A 36 7.26 11.11 9.84
C PHE A 36 6.43 10.41 8.78
N ALA A 37 5.79 11.21 7.93
CA ALA A 37 5.04 10.74 6.78
C ALA A 37 5.62 11.34 5.51
N ALA A 38 5.64 10.55 4.45
CA ALA A 38 5.91 10.98 3.10
C ALA A 38 4.58 11.14 2.35
N ILE A 39 4.38 12.32 1.77
CA ILE A 39 3.12 12.68 1.12
C ILE A 39 3.43 13.13 -0.30
N ALA A 40 2.84 12.46 -1.28
CA ALA A 40 2.91 12.87 -2.68
C ALA A 40 1.76 13.83 -2.98
N TYR A 41 2.10 15.06 -3.35
CA TYR A 41 1.19 16.11 -3.74
C TYR A 41 1.19 16.36 -5.25
N PHE A 42 0.03 16.75 -5.77
CA PHE A 42 -0.13 17.29 -7.10
C PHE A 42 -0.94 18.59 -7.05
N ASP A 43 -0.29 19.69 -7.42
CA ASP A 43 -0.97 20.97 -7.64
C ASP A 43 -1.52 21.01 -9.07
N ALA A 44 -2.84 20.92 -9.21
CA ALA A 44 -3.50 20.93 -10.51
C ALA A 44 -3.50 22.32 -11.18
N ASP A 45 -3.42 23.40 -10.39
CA ASP A 45 -3.43 24.77 -10.92
C ASP A 45 -2.09 25.11 -11.57
N THR A 46 -0.99 24.67 -10.95
CA THR A 46 0.37 24.90 -11.47
C THR A 46 0.95 23.70 -12.22
N ASN A 47 0.24 22.57 -12.24
CA ASN A 47 0.72 21.28 -12.75
C ASN A 47 2.07 20.86 -12.13
N SER A 48 2.21 21.07 -10.82
CA SER A 48 3.46 20.86 -10.07
C SER A 48 3.34 19.66 -9.13
N PRO A 49 4.04 18.54 -9.43
CA PRO A 49 4.09 17.40 -8.54
C PRO A 49 5.27 17.52 -7.55
N SER A 50 5.03 17.13 -6.30
CA SER A 50 6.06 17.15 -5.26
C SER A 50 5.86 16.04 -4.24
N ILE A 51 6.94 15.59 -3.61
CA ILE A 51 6.89 14.74 -2.43
C ILE A 51 7.34 15.58 -1.25
N GLU A 52 6.60 15.54 -0.16
CA GLU A 52 6.89 16.27 1.07
C GLU A 52 7.11 15.29 2.22
N ILE A 53 8.15 15.52 3.01
CA ILE A 53 8.35 14.83 4.28
C ILE A 53 7.80 15.73 5.38
N ALA A 54 6.87 15.20 6.16
CA ALA A 54 6.25 15.92 7.24
C ALA A 54 6.44 15.18 8.57
N TYR A 55 6.73 15.94 9.62
CA TYR A 55 6.67 15.45 10.99
C TYR A 55 5.21 15.40 11.45
N VAL A 56 4.81 14.28 12.03
CA VAL A 56 3.48 14.07 12.60
C VAL A 56 3.60 14.07 14.11
N ASP A 57 2.88 14.97 14.78
CA ASP A 57 2.87 15.00 16.24
C ASP A 57 2.42 13.64 16.82
N PRO A 58 3.31 12.94 17.57
CA PRO A 58 3.03 11.62 18.09
C PRO A 58 2.07 11.64 19.27
N ASN A 59 1.71 12.81 19.81
CA ASN A 59 0.91 12.91 21.04
C ASN A 59 -0.54 12.45 20.82
N PRO A 60 -0.94 11.26 21.32
CA PRO A 60 -2.30 10.74 21.12
C PRO A 60 -3.36 11.51 21.93
N GLN A 61 -2.93 12.37 22.86
CA GLN A 61 -3.81 13.23 23.65
C GLN A 61 -3.97 14.64 23.06
N SER A 62 -3.21 14.99 22.01
CA SER A 62 -3.41 16.25 21.31
C SER A 62 -4.81 16.27 20.69
N SER A 63 -5.56 17.36 20.89
CA SER A 63 -6.86 17.54 20.25
C SER A 63 -6.76 17.73 18.73
N SER A 64 -5.57 18.01 18.23
CA SER A 64 -5.28 18.25 16.81
C SER A 64 -3.83 17.84 16.52
N PRO A 65 -3.57 16.61 16.03
CA PRO A 65 -2.24 16.24 15.54
C PRO A 65 -1.88 17.21 14.42
N THR A 66 -0.69 17.81 14.53
CA THR A 66 -0.20 18.75 13.54
C THR A 66 0.70 18.04 12.55
N LEU A 67 0.59 18.45 11.29
CA LEU A 67 1.47 18.04 10.20
C LEU A 67 2.45 19.19 9.95
N THR A 68 3.72 19.00 10.31
CA THR A 68 4.74 20.05 10.14
C THR A 68 5.65 19.68 8.97
N PRO A 69 5.61 20.41 7.83
CA PRO A 69 6.48 20.14 6.69
C PRO A 69 7.94 20.32 7.09
N GLN A 70 8.79 19.37 6.68
CA GLN A 70 10.24 19.39 6.94
C GLN A 70 11.01 19.65 5.65
N SER A 71 10.74 18.89 4.61
CA SER A 71 11.40 19.00 3.32
C SER A 71 10.45 18.71 2.18
N SER A 72 10.82 19.14 0.98
CA SER A 72 10.10 18.82 -0.24
C SER A 72 11.06 18.52 -1.37
N TRP A 73 10.63 17.65 -2.28
CA TRP A 73 11.31 17.32 -3.53
C TRP A 73 10.33 17.48 -4.68
N THR A 74 10.73 18.20 -5.71
CA THR A 74 9.91 18.38 -6.91
C THR A 74 10.14 17.20 -7.86
N SER A 75 9.05 16.57 -8.26
CA SER A 75 9.09 15.45 -9.21
C SER A 75 9.06 15.97 -10.65
N PRO A 76 9.70 15.29 -11.62
CA PRO A 76 9.56 15.65 -13.03
C PRO A 76 8.16 15.35 -13.61
N SER A 77 7.36 14.51 -12.92
CA SER A 77 6.01 14.10 -13.33
C SER A 77 5.17 13.73 -12.12
N ARG A 78 3.84 13.76 -12.25
CA ARG A 78 2.90 13.30 -11.22
C ARG A 78 3.27 11.91 -10.72
N ILE A 79 3.14 11.70 -9.41
CA ILE A 79 3.50 10.44 -8.75
C ILE A 79 2.36 9.45 -8.97
N SER A 80 2.68 8.28 -9.49
CA SER A 80 1.74 7.19 -9.71
C SER A 80 1.82 6.12 -8.62
N SER A 81 2.98 5.95 -7.98
CA SER A 81 3.13 5.04 -6.85
C SER A 81 4.26 5.48 -5.92
N LEU A 82 4.01 5.40 -4.62
CA LEU A 82 4.97 5.72 -3.56
C LEU A 82 5.07 4.54 -2.60
N LYS A 83 6.29 4.07 -2.34
CA LYS A 83 6.59 3.07 -1.29
C LYS A 83 7.80 3.49 -0.48
N THR A 84 7.82 3.04 0.77
CA THR A 84 8.90 3.27 1.72
C THR A 84 9.50 1.93 2.13
N ALA A 85 10.79 1.93 2.46
CA ALA A 85 11.44 0.79 3.06
C ALA A 85 12.37 1.23 4.19
N HIS A 86 12.47 0.38 5.20
CA HIS A 86 13.50 0.52 6.22
C HIS A 86 14.86 0.26 5.58
N SER A 87 15.77 1.21 5.74
CA SER A 87 17.18 1.09 5.37
C SER A 87 18.02 1.76 6.46
N THR A 88 19.26 1.29 6.62
CA THR A 88 20.22 1.88 7.56
C THR A 88 21.26 2.65 6.73
N PRO A 89 21.50 3.96 6.99
CA PRO A 89 21.13 4.72 8.19
C PRO A 89 19.76 5.43 8.14
N GLN A 90 19.12 5.55 6.98
CA GLN A 90 17.93 6.39 6.77
C GLN A 90 16.85 5.65 5.98
N PRO A 91 15.55 5.97 6.17
CA PRO A 91 14.50 5.38 5.34
C PRO A 91 14.65 5.79 3.88
N LEU A 92 14.35 4.85 2.99
CA LEU A 92 14.33 5.08 1.54
C LEU A 92 12.89 5.15 1.04
N LEU A 93 12.70 5.97 0.01
CA LEU A 93 11.46 6.10 -0.73
C LEU A 93 11.69 5.74 -2.20
N ALA A 94 10.73 5.03 -2.78
CA ALA A 94 10.65 4.81 -4.21
C ALA A 94 9.42 5.53 -4.74
N ALA A 95 9.67 6.45 -5.67
CA ALA A 95 8.67 7.26 -6.33
C ALA A 95 8.62 6.91 -7.81
N ALA A 96 7.53 6.27 -8.21
CA ALA A 96 7.19 5.98 -9.60
C ALA A 96 6.32 7.11 -10.17
N THR A 97 6.48 7.41 -11.47
CA THR A 97 5.77 8.53 -12.10
C THR A 97 4.93 8.11 -13.30
N PHE A 98 3.94 8.95 -13.62
CA PHE A 98 3.12 8.83 -14.83
C PHE A 98 3.92 8.97 -16.14
N SER A 99 5.10 9.59 -16.10
CA SER A 99 6.00 9.70 -17.26
C SER A 99 6.82 8.44 -17.54
N GLY A 100 6.74 7.42 -16.67
CA GLY A 100 7.51 6.19 -16.82
C GLY A 100 8.86 6.20 -16.13
N SER A 101 9.14 7.17 -15.25
CA SER A 101 10.39 7.24 -14.49
C SER A 101 10.24 6.65 -13.08
N LEU A 102 11.37 6.24 -12.51
CA LEU A 102 11.49 5.79 -11.13
C LEU A 102 12.62 6.55 -10.43
N HIS A 103 12.35 7.05 -9.24
CA HIS A 103 13.29 7.80 -8.41
C HIS A 103 13.42 7.13 -7.04
N ILE A 104 14.67 6.93 -6.59
CA ILE A 104 14.99 6.52 -5.23
C ILE A 104 15.44 7.76 -4.48
N LEU A 105 14.77 8.04 -3.36
CA LEU A 105 15.01 9.19 -2.52
C LEU A 105 15.41 8.71 -1.12
N ALA A 106 16.46 9.31 -0.56
CA ALA A 106 16.79 9.16 0.85
C ALA A 106 16.34 10.39 1.62
N SER A 107 15.85 10.16 2.84
CA SER A 107 15.38 11.22 3.71
C SER A 107 16.23 11.28 4.98
N ASP A 108 16.99 12.35 5.16
CA ASP A 108 17.74 12.60 6.38
C ASP A 108 16.85 13.13 7.49
N LEU A 109 16.14 12.23 8.14
CA LEU A 109 15.25 12.55 9.26
C LEU A 109 15.97 13.17 10.47
N ILE A 110 17.30 13.05 10.58
CA ILE A 110 18.07 13.65 11.69
C ILE A 110 18.33 15.13 11.41
N ASN A 111 18.65 15.48 10.16
CA ASN A 111 18.97 16.85 9.74
C ASN A 111 17.80 17.55 9.04
N GLY A 112 16.60 17.48 9.62
CA GLY A 112 15.43 18.22 9.11
C GLY A 112 14.73 17.59 7.90
N GLY A 113 14.89 16.28 7.71
CA GLY A 113 14.20 15.51 6.67
C GLY A 113 14.70 15.77 5.26
N VAL A 114 15.89 16.37 5.06
CA VAL A 114 16.40 16.74 3.73
C VAL A 114 16.31 15.54 2.80
N MET A 115 15.62 15.73 1.67
CA MET A 115 15.36 14.68 0.71
C MET A 115 16.27 14.87 -0.49
N GLU A 116 17.15 13.89 -0.70
CA GLU A 116 18.07 13.86 -1.84
C GLU A 116 17.71 12.70 -2.76
N SER A 117 17.75 12.95 -4.07
CA SER A 117 17.60 11.87 -5.04
C SER A 117 18.92 11.11 -5.12
N GLU A 118 18.93 9.90 -4.58
CA GLU A 118 20.10 9.03 -4.64
C GLU A 118 20.31 8.51 -6.06
N ALA A 119 19.22 8.10 -6.72
CA ALA A 119 19.31 7.50 -8.04
C ALA A 119 17.99 7.59 -8.83
N THR A 120 18.08 7.61 -10.16
CA THR A 120 16.93 7.69 -11.07
C THR A 120 17.08 6.74 -12.27
N VAL A 121 15.96 6.17 -12.74
CA VAL A 121 15.81 5.56 -14.08
C VAL A 121 14.76 6.37 -14.84
N SER A 122 15.15 6.93 -15.97
CA SER A 122 14.24 7.52 -16.96
C SER A 122 14.67 7.17 -18.39
N GLU A 123 15.46 6.10 -18.54
CA GLU A 123 16.06 5.72 -19.81
C GLU A 123 15.04 5.13 -20.79
N LEU A 124 15.32 5.32 -22.07
CA LEU A 124 14.51 4.78 -23.16
C LEU A 124 14.48 3.24 -23.06
N GLY A 125 13.30 2.68 -22.86
CA GLY A 125 13.12 1.24 -22.70
C GLY A 125 13.01 0.75 -21.25
N PHE A 126 12.90 1.63 -20.26
CA PHE A 126 12.45 1.22 -18.92
C PHE A 126 10.94 0.92 -18.95
N HIS A 127 10.09 1.95 -18.83
CA HIS A 127 8.66 1.87 -19.10
C HIS A 127 8.27 2.75 -20.30
N SER A 128 7.21 2.37 -20.99
CA SER A 128 6.60 3.07 -22.12
C SER A 128 5.20 3.56 -21.73
N GLY A 129 5.14 4.49 -20.78
CA GLY A 129 3.92 4.96 -20.14
C GLY A 129 4.05 5.01 -18.62
N PRO A 130 2.94 5.16 -17.87
CA PRO A 130 2.94 5.22 -16.41
C PRO A 130 3.55 3.96 -15.77
N VAL A 131 4.37 4.18 -14.74
CA VAL A 131 4.77 3.09 -13.82
C VAL A 131 3.67 2.97 -12.77
N SER A 132 2.77 2.02 -12.92
CA SER A 132 1.57 1.88 -12.07
C SER A 132 1.88 1.48 -10.64
N ALA A 133 2.90 0.64 -10.42
CA ALA A 133 3.30 0.28 -9.06
C ALA A 133 4.79 -0.01 -8.93
N VAL A 134 5.31 0.30 -7.75
CA VAL A 134 6.66 -0.05 -7.31
C VAL A 134 6.59 -0.70 -5.94
N ASP A 135 7.50 -1.63 -5.64
CA ASP A 135 7.71 -2.12 -4.29
C ASP A 135 9.21 -2.21 -3.97
N LEU A 136 9.60 -1.58 -2.86
CA LEU A 136 10.97 -1.60 -2.36
C LEU A 136 11.21 -2.86 -1.55
N ARG A 137 12.35 -3.50 -1.80
CA ARG A 137 12.79 -4.62 -0.98
C ARG A 137 13.25 -4.11 0.38
N GLU A 138 12.92 -4.86 1.43
CA GLU A 138 13.41 -4.58 2.78
C GLU A 138 14.94 -4.60 2.81
N GLY A 139 15.55 -3.60 3.44
CA GLY A 139 16.99 -3.34 3.38
C GLY A 139 17.43 -2.42 2.24
N GLY A 140 16.52 -1.99 1.35
CA GLY A 140 16.75 -0.83 0.48
C GLY A 140 17.86 -1.01 -0.55
N THR A 141 17.89 -2.14 -1.26
CA THR A 141 18.95 -2.44 -2.26
C THR A 141 18.40 -2.66 -3.66
N GLU A 142 17.13 -3.06 -3.74
CA GLU A 142 16.44 -3.39 -4.97
C GLU A 142 14.97 -2.99 -4.85
N CYS A 143 14.36 -2.71 -5.99
CA CYS A 143 12.91 -2.60 -6.09
C CYS A 143 12.42 -3.27 -7.37
N VAL A 144 11.13 -3.61 -7.36
CA VAL A 144 10.43 -4.09 -8.55
C VAL A 144 9.44 -3.02 -8.98
N SER A 145 9.36 -2.78 -10.28
CA SER A 145 8.45 -1.83 -10.90
C SER A 145 7.64 -2.53 -11.98
N VAL A 146 6.37 -2.12 -12.09
CA VAL A 146 5.43 -2.62 -13.07
C VAL A 146 4.61 -1.47 -13.66
N GLY A 147 4.16 -1.63 -14.90
CA GLY A 147 3.37 -0.60 -15.58
C GLY A 147 2.26 -1.15 -16.45
N GLU A 148 1.41 -0.24 -16.92
CA GLU A 148 0.33 -0.54 -17.87
C GLU A 148 0.86 -1.01 -19.23
N ASP A 149 2.12 -0.68 -19.53
CA ASP A 149 2.86 -1.16 -20.70
C ASP A 149 3.17 -2.67 -20.66
N GLY A 150 2.88 -3.33 -19.53
CA GLY A 150 3.08 -4.76 -19.34
C GLY A 150 4.52 -5.16 -19.07
N ARG A 151 5.38 -4.20 -18.72
CA ARG A 151 6.75 -4.49 -18.33
C ARG A 151 6.85 -4.73 -16.83
N VAL A 152 7.72 -5.67 -16.49
CA VAL A 152 8.15 -5.92 -15.11
C VAL A 152 9.66 -5.75 -15.07
N ASN A 153 10.12 -4.74 -14.34
CA ASN A 153 11.53 -4.39 -14.25
C ASN A 153 12.02 -4.56 -12.81
N LEU A 154 13.15 -5.25 -12.66
CA LEU A 154 13.92 -5.29 -11.42
C LEU A 154 14.96 -4.18 -11.48
N VAL A 155 14.98 -3.31 -10.48
CA VAL A 155 15.89 -2.17 -10.41
C VAL A 155 16.79 -2.35 -9.19
N SER A 156 18.10 -2.34 -9.41
CA SER A 156 19.12 -2.46 -8.38
C SER A 156 19.91 -1.16 -8.28
N PHE A 157 20.16 -0.76 -7.04
CA PHE A 157 20.82 0.50 -6.72
C PHE A 157 21.93 0.33 -5.70
N VAL A 158 22.69 -0.75 -5.88
CA VAL A 158 23.84 -1.09 -5.04
C VAL A 158 25.06 -0.27 -5.48
N GLY A 159 25.54 0.62 -4.60
CA GLY A 159 26.79 1.38 -4.74
C GLY A 159 26.59 2.89 -4.99
N ASP A 160 27.69 3.66 -4.96
CA ASP A 160 27.71 5.13 -5.09
C ASP A 160 27.38 5.65 -6.51
N SER A 161 26.75 4.85 -7.36
CA SER A 161 26.39 5.27 -8.71
C SER A 161 25.01 5.94 -8.72
N SER A 162 24.96 7.21 -9.09
CA SER A 162 23.73 8.00 -9.30
C SER A 162 22.79 7.46 -10.39
N LYS A 163 23.20 6.40 -11.10
CA LYS A 163 22.39 5.72 -12.11
C LYS A 163 21.91 4.38 -11.58
N LEU A 164 20.60 4.24 -11.52
CA LEU A 164 19.92 2.98 -11.27
C LEU A 164 20.21 2.00 -12.41
N SER A 165 20.59 0.76 -12.09
CA SER A 165 20.66 -0.32 -13.07
C SER A 165 19.33 -1.07 -13.07
N TYR A 166 18.77 -1.37 -14.24
CA TYR A 166 17.56 -2.17 -14.33
C TYR A 166 17.73 -3.38 -15.24
N ARG A 167 17.04 -4.44 -14.88
CA ARG A 167 16.89 -5.67 -15.65
C ARG A 167 15.41 -5.92 -15.89
N ARG A 168 15.01 -5.99 -17.15
CA ARG A 168 13.67 -6.43 -17.50
C ARG A 168 13.50 -7.91 -17.19
N ILE A 169 12.53 -8.22 -16.33
CA ILE A 169 12.15 -9.59 -15.97
C ILE A 169 11.15 -10.14 -16.97
N PHE A 170 10.21 -9.29 -17.41
CA PHE A 170 9.16 -9.67 -18.34
C PHE A 170 8.70 -8.48 -19.19
N ASP A 171 8.27 -8.75 -20.42
CA ASP A 171 7.59 -7.80 -21.29
C ASP A 171 6.36 -8.48 -21.92
N ALA A 172 5.17 -8.01 -21.55
CA ALA A 172 3.93 -8.47 -22.20
C ALA A 172 3.72 -7.80 -23.57
N ASN A 173 4.60 -6.89 -24.00
CA ASN A 173 4.48 -6.06 -25.19
C ASN A 173 3.14 -5.29 -25.25
N GLY A 174 2.68 -4.79 -24.10
CA GLY A 174 1.40 -4.09 -23.98
C GLY A 174 0.15 -4.96 -24.06
N LEU A 175 0.27 -6.30 -24.13
CA LEU A 175 -0.90 -7.20 -24.18
C LEU A 175 -1.62 -7.30 -22.83
N VAL A 176 -0.89 -7.11 -21.72
CA VAL A 176 -1.41 -7.15 -20.36
C VAL A 176 -0.71 -6.05 -19.58
N GLY A 177 -1.47 -5.18 -18.92
CA GLY A 177 -0.94 -4.17 -18.01
C GLY A 177 -0.99 -4.63 -16.55
N TYR A 178 -0.04 -4.15 -15.75
CA TYR A 178 0.05 -4.42 -14.32
C TYR A 178 -0.21 -3.15 -13.53
N THR A 179 -0.95 -3.28 -12.42
CA THR A 179 -1.35 -2.18 -11.54
C THR A 179 -0.84 -2.35 -10.12
N ALA A 180 -0.43 -3.57 -9.73
CA ALA A 180 0.05 -3.87 -8.39
C ALA A 180 1.30 -4.77 -8.42
N VAL A 181 2.22 -4.54 -7.49
CA VAL A 181 3.36 -5.41 -7.24
C VAL A 181 3.73 -5.41 -5.76
N LYS A 182 4.12 -6.58 -5.23
CA LYS A 182 4.59 -6.72 -3.84
C LYS A 182 5.63 -7.84 -3.69
N TRP A 183 6.74 -7.55 -3.01
CA TRP A 183 7.74 -8.53 -2.61
C TRP A 183 7.18 -9.51 -1.57
N ALA A 184 7.39 -10.79 -1.80
CA ALA A 184 7.09 -11.85 -0.84
C ALA A 184 8.35 -12.37 -0.14
N SER A 185 9.46 -12.43 -0.88
CA SER A 185 10.77 -12.81 -0.38
C SER A 185 11.87 -12.14 -1.23
N PRO A 186 13.15 -12.20 -0.82
CA PRO A 186 14.29 -11.77 -1.64
C PRO A 186 14.32 -12.25 -3.09
N SER A 187 13.64 -13.35 -3.41
CA SER A 187 13.64 -13.95 -4.75
C SER A 187 12.25 -14.03 -5.40
N GLU A 188 11.20 -13.68 -4.66
CA GLU A 188 9.82 -13.92 -5.10
C GLU A 188 8.96 -12.68 -4.86
N PHE A 189 8.08 -12.39 -5.82
CA PHE A 189 7.13 -11.28 -5.74
C PHE A 189 5.83 -11.66 -6.44
N ALA A 190 4.76 -10.94 -6.12
CA ALA A 190 3.46 -11.08 -6.75
C ALA A 190 3.13 -9.83 -7.57
N THR A 191 2.46 -9.99 -8.71
CA THR A 191 1.88 -8.89 -9.49
C THR A 191 0.39 -9.11 -9.73
N GLY A 192 -0.33 -8.00 -9.90
CA GLY A 192 -1.75 -7.94 -10.24
C GLY A 192 -1.97 -6.87 -11.30
N GLY A 193 -3.09 -6.96 -12.03
CA GLY A 193 -3.31 -6.09 -13.18
C GLY A 193 -4.65 -6.28 -13.86
N TYR A 194 -4.74 -5.72 -15.07
CA TYR A 194 -5.88 -5.85 -15.98
C TYR A 194 -6.07 -7.28 -16.52
N GLY A 195 -5.11 -8.19 -16.28
CA GLY A 195 -5.19 -9.60 -16.67
C GLY A 195 -6.07 -10.47 -15.77
N PHE A 196 -6.83 -9.87 -14.84
CA PHE A 196 -7.83 -10.54 -14.00
C PHE A 196 -7.28 -11.71 -13.16
N GLY A 197 -6.09 -11.51 -12.58
CA GLY A 197 -5.42 -12.55 -11.81
C GLY A 197 -4.16 -12.09 -11.09
N ILE A 198 -3.70 -12.91 -10.16
CA ILE A 198 -2.44 -12.71 -9.46
C ILE A 198 -1.39 -13.59 -10.12
N GLN A 199 -0.25 -13.01 -10.46
CA GLN A 199 0.89 -13.72 -11.00
C GLN A 199 1.99 -13.77 -9.94
N TRP A 200 2.50 -14.95 -9.68
CA TRP A 200 3.59 -15.18 -8.74
C TRP A 200 4.88 -15.42 -9.50
N TRP A 201 5.92 -14.69 -9.14
CA TRP A 201 7.20 -14.67 -9.83
C TRP A 201 8.29 -15.20 -8.92
N ASP A 202 9.25 -15.89 -9.51
CA ASP A 202 10.46 -16.35 -8.83
C ASP A 202 11.65 -16.03 -9.73
N GLN A 203 12.55 -15.18 -9.23
CA GLN A 203 13.74 -14.78 -9.98
C GLN A 203 14.67 -15.95 -10.29
N ARG A 204 14.58 -17.06 -9.55
CA ARG A 204 15.35 -18.28 -9.81
C ARG A 204 14.83 -19.04 -11.03
N THR A 205 13.60 -18.75 -11.47
CA THR A 205 12.95 -19.41 -12.60
C THR A 205 12.70 -18.40 -13.72
N PRO A 206 13.59 -18.31 -14.73
CA PRO A 206 13.38 -17.40 -15.84
C PRO A 206 12.24 -17.88 -16.74
N GLY A 207 11.61 -16.95 -17.48
CA GLY A 207 10.64 -17.28 -18.53
C GLY A 207 9.18 -16.97 -18.20
N GLY A 208 8.87 -16.36 -17.06
CA GLY A 208 7.52 -15.89 -16.75
C GLY A 208 7.12 -16.14 -15.29
N PRO A 209 5.83 -15.98 -14.95
CA PRO A 209 5.32 -16.29 -13.62
C PRO A 209 5.34 -17.81 -13.39
N VAL A 210 5.76 -18.22 -12.19
CA VAL A 210 5.79 -19.63 -11.75
C VAL A 210 4.40 -20.16 -11.43
N LEU A 211 3.53 -19.28 -10.93
CA LEU A 211 2.14 -19.61 -10.66
C LEU A 211 1.25 -18.45 -11.05
N GLN A 212 0.06 -18.77 -11.55
CA GLN A 212 -0.95 -17.77 -11.84
C GLN A 212 -2.28 -18.20 -11.25
N PHE A 213 -2.87 -17.34 -10.43
CA PHE A 213 -4.27 -17.42 -10.10
C PHE A 213 -5.06 -16.78 -11.23
N LYS A 214 -5.78 -17.60 -11.99
CA LYS A 214 -6.80 -17.12 -12.93
C LYS A 214 -8.12 -17.22 -12.19
N GLY A 215 -8.74 -16.08 -11.87
CA GLY A 215 -10.05 -16.09 -11.24
C GLY A 215 -11.03 -16.91 -12.09
N ASN A 216 -11.81 -17.81 -11.49
CA ASN A 216 -12.90 -18.53 -12.15
C ASN A 216 -14.10 -17.58 -12.40
N TRP A 217 -13.86 -16.46 -13.07
CA TRP A 217 -14.80 -15.35 -13.21
C TRP A 217 -15.53 -15.34 -14.55
N CYS A 218 -15.34 -16.39 -15.36
CA CYS A 218 -16.06 -16.66 -16.62
C CYS A 218 -17.60 -16.76 -16.48
N GLN A 219 -18.16 -16.56 -15.28
CA GLN A 219 -19.60 -16.48 -15.02
C GLN A 219 -20.15 -15.03 -14.99
N GLY A 220 -19.33 -14.03 -15.36
CA GLY A 220 -19.83 -12.72 -15.81
C GLY A 220 -20.40 -11.78 -14.74
N LYS A 221 -19.99 -11.94 -13.47
CA LYS A 221 -20.51 -11.11 -12.35
C LYS A 221 -19.49 -10.24 -11.63
N THR A 222 -18.19 -10.36 -11.93
CA THR A 222 -17.14 -9.53 -11.32
C THR A 222 -16.11 -9.15 -12.40
N SER A 223 -16.15 -7.89 -12.84
CA SER A 223 -15.01 -7.25 -13.49
C SER A 223 -13.93 -7.16 -12.41
N GLY A 224 -12.67 -7.53 -12.68
CA GLY A 224 -11.71 -7.70 -11.58
C GLY A 224 -10.30 -7.25 -11.93
N ILE A 225 -10.10 -5.94 -12.08
CA ILE A 225 -8.75 -5.38 -12.05
C ILE A 225 -8.23 -5.55 -10.63
N VAL A 226 -6.98 -6.00 -10.46
CA VAL A 226 -6.34 -6.07 -9.14
C VAL A 226 -5.56 -4.78 -8.92
N HIS A 227 -6.12 -3.85 -8.16
CA HIS A 227 -5.48 -2.53 -7.91
C HIS A 227 -4.37 -2.60 -6.87
N SER A 228 -4.48 -3.50 -5.90
CA SER A 228 -3.52 -3.56 -4.80
C SER A 228 -3.27 -4.98 -4.31
N ILE A 229 -2.04 -5.23 -3.85
CA ILE A 229 -1.59 -6.50 -3.32
C ILE A 229 -0.80 -6.25 -2.04
N ASP A 230 -1.04 -7.08 -1.03
CA ASP A 230 -0.17 -7.19 0.14
C ASP A 230 0.24 -8.64 0.41
N ILE A 231 1.40 -8.86 1.02
CA ILE A 231 1.89 -10.20 1.38
C ILE A 231 1.77 -10.39 2.88
N HIS A 232 1.24 -11.56 3.28
CA HIS A 232 1.07 -11.86 4.68
C HIS A 232 2.41 -11.80 5.42
N PRO A 233 2.50 -11.10 6.57
CA PRO A 233 3.77 -10.84 7.26
C PRO A 233 4.52 -12.13 7.63
N SER A 234 3.84 -13.12 8.20
CA SER A 234 4.43 -14.42 8.59
C SER A 234 4.34 -15.51 7.52
N ARG A 235 3.22 -15.59 6.79
CA ARG A 235 2.96 -16.59 5.74
C ARG A 235 3.32 -16.03 4.37
N LYS A 236 4.60 -15.97 4.01
CA LYS A 236 5.07 -15.38 2.73
C LYS A 236 4.55 -16.07 1.44
N HIS A 237 3.77 -17.14 1.57
CA HIS A 237 3.10 -17.84 0.47
C HIS A 237 1.63 -17.42 0.30
N THR A 238 1.12 -16.54 1.16
CA THR A 238 -0.24 -16.02 1.12
C THR A 238 -0.19 -14.54 0.77
N CYS A 239 -0.95 -14.14 -0.24
CA CYS A 239 -1.15 -12.73 -0.59
C CYS A 239 -2.61 -12.34 -0.45
N LEU A 240 -2.82 -11.06 -0.24
CA LEU A 240 -4.08 -10.37 -0.24
C LEU A 240 -4.18 -9.56 -1.53
N ALA A 241 -5.35 -9.51 -2.14
CA ALA A 241 -5.64 -8.65 -3.27
C ALA A 241 -6.93 -7.88 -3.06
N GLY A 242 -6.89 -6.60 -3.42
CA GLY A 242 -8.06 -5.74 -3.59
C GLY A 242 -8.23 -5.37 -5.04
N GLY A 243 -9.46 -5.23 -5.47
CA GLY A 243 -9.77 -4.92 -6.86
C GLY A 243 -11.14 -4.32 -7.06
N SER A 244 -11.59 -4.38 -8.31
CA SER A 244 -12.88 -3.84 -8.73
C SER A 244 -14.08 -4.46 -8.02
N SER A 245 -15.18 -3.71 -7.97
CA SER A 245 -16.47 -4.17 -7.43
C SER A 245 -16.41 -4.66 -5.97
N GLY A 246 -15.63 -3.99 -5.12
CA GLY A 246 -15.47 -4.31 -3.71
C GLY A 246 -14.75 -5.62 -3.42
N THR A 247 -14.10 -6.20 -4.45
CA THR A 247 -13.54 -7.55 -4.36
C THR A 247 -12.28 -7.53 -3.53
N VAL A 248 -12.29 -8.27 -2.43
CA VAL A 248 -11.14 -8.49 -1.55
C VAL A 248 -11.01 -9.98 -1.31
N PHE A 249 -9.86 -10.56 -1.63
CA PHE A 249 -9.61 -11.98 -1.42
C PHE A 249 -8.17 -12.26 -1.02
N ALA A 250 -8.00 -13.30 -0.23
CA ALA A 250 -6.69 -13.88 0.06
C ALA A 250 -6.45 -15.09 -0.85
N TRP A 251 -5.23 -15.23 -1.35
CA TRP A 251 -4.80 -16.35 -2.17
C TRP A 251 -3.54 -16.98 -1.58
N ASP A 252 -3.58 -18.30 -1.40
CA ASP A 252 -2.45 -19.08 -0.92
C ASP A 252 -1.83 -19.88 -2.07
N ARG A 253 -0.54 -19.69 -2.30
CA ARG A 253 0.25 -20.39 -3.33
C ARG A 253 0.23 -21.92 -3.17
N ARG A 254 0.13 -22.42 -1.94
CA ARG A 254 0.07 -23.86 -1.62
C ARG A 254 -1.31 -24.45 -1.86
N ALA A 255 -2.35 -23.64 -1.78
CA ALA A 255 -3.75 -24.01 -2.02
C ALA A 255 -4.31 -23.25 -3.24
N ALA A 256 -3.54 -23.24 -4.33
CA ALA A 256 -3.74 -22.34 -5.47
C ALA A 256 -5.13 -22.40 -6.15
N GLN A 257 -5.90 -23.46 -5.90
CA GLN A 257 -7.17 -23.76 -6.56
C GLN A 257 -8.36 -22.97 -6.02
N GLN A 258 -8.31 -22.44 -4.79
CA GLN A 258 -9.44 -21.70 -4.21
C GLN A 258 -8.96 -20.48 -3.41
N PRO A 259 -9.31 -19.25 -3.84
CA PRO A 259 -9.09 -18.07 -3.02
C PRO A 259 -10.09 -18.05 -1.85
N ILE A 260 -9.71 -17.40 -0.77
CA ILE A 260 -10.61 -17.08 0.33
C ILE A 260 -11.16 -15.68 0.07
N VAL A 261 -12.41 -15.59 -0.38
CA VAL A 261 -13.09 -14.31 -0.60
C VAL A 261 -13.48 -13.71 0.76
N LEU A 262 -13.08 -12.47 0.98
CA LEU A 262 -13.33 -11.71 2.22
C LEU A 262 -14.46 -10.69 2.02
N SER A 263 -14.50 -10.04 0.85
CA SER A 263 -15.54 -9.08 0.46
C SER A 263 -15.72 -9.10 -1.06
N GLY A 264 -16.91 -8.70 -1.53
CA GLY A 264 -17.25 -8.58 -2.95
C GLY A 264 -18.49 -9.39 -3.33
N ALA A 265 -19.02 -9.10 -4.52
CA ALA A 265 -20.20 -9.76 -5.06
C ALA A 265 -19.95 -11.26 -5.28
N GLY A 266 -20.32 -12.07 -4.27
CA GLY A 266 -20.13 -13.52 -4.28
C GLY A 266 -21.02 -14.23 -5.30
N THR A 267 -20.48 -15.29 -5.91
CA THR A 267 -21.21 -16.22 -6.80
C THR A 267 -21.92 -17.36 -6.04
N GLY A 268 -22.24 -17.22 -4.74
CA GLY A 268 -22.82 -18.29 -3.92
C GLY A 268 -23.63 -17.82 -2.70
N GLU A 269 -24.55 -18.67 -2.23
CA GLU A 269 -25.74 -18.45 -1.37
C GLU A 269 -25.54 -17.86 0.05
N ALA A 270 -24.34 -17.42 0.41
CA ALA A 270 -24.13 -16.66 1.65
C ALA A 270 -23.97 -15.17 1.31
N PRO A 271 -24.70 -14.25 1.98
CA PRO A 271 -24.45 -12.83 1.80
C PRO A 271 -23.06 -12.52 2.36
N ASN A 272 -22.04 -12.54 1.51
CA ASN A 272 -20.79 -11.86 1.86
C ASN A 272 -21.17 -10.39 2.02
N SER A 273 -20.80 -9.79 3.15
CA SER A 273 -21.04 -8.37 3.42
C SER A 273 -20.39 -7.53 2.32
N LEU A 274 -21.20 -6.89 1.49
CA LEU A 274 -20.75 -5.91 0.51
C LEU A 274 -20.45 -4.63 1.26
N LEU A 275 -19.17 -4.40 1.57
CA LEU A 275 -18.68 -3.15 2.17
C LEU A 275 -18.79 -1.98 1.22
N SER A 276 -18.38 -2.23 -0.02
CA SER A 276 -18.29 -1.26 -1.08
C SER A 276 -18.63 -1.99 -2.36
N GLU A 277 -19.37 -1.34 -3.25
CA GLU A 277 -19.58 -1.81 -4.63
C GLU A 277 -18.58 -1.16 -5.60
N SER A 278 -17.67 -0.33 -5.09
CA SER A 278 -16.72 0.48 -5.84
C SER A 278 -15.34 -0.17 -5.96
N GLU A 279 -14.36 0.54 -6.52
CA GLU A 279 -13.00 0.05 -6.64
C GLU A 279 -12.30 0.06 -5.28
N VAL A 280 -11.64 -1.05 -4.92
CA VAL A 280 -10.76 -1.12 -3.73
C VAL A 280 -9.37 -0.68 -4.13
N TRP A 281 -8.96 0.52 -3.75
CA TRP A 281 -7.70 1.13 -4.18
C TRP A 281 -6.48 0.56 -3.49
N GLU A 282 -6.53 0.40 -2.16
CA GLU A 282 -5.43 -0.19 -1.41
C GLU A 282 -5.93 -1.24 -0.42
N VAL A 283 -5.08 -2.24 -0.18
CA VAL A 283 -5.30 -3.27 0.83
C VAL A 283 -4.02 -3.49 1.62
N GLN A 284 -4.15 -3.68 2.94
CA GLN A 284 -3.02 -4.02 3.80
C GLN A 284 -3.46 -5.01 4.89
N TYR A 285 -2.58 -5.92 5.28
CA TYR A 285 -2.80 -6.73 6.47
C TYR A 285 -2.73 -5.86 7.73
N ASP A 286 -3.82 -5.85 8.49
CA ASP A 286 -3.87 -5.16 9.76
C ASP A 286 -3.27 -6.03 10.86
N ARG A 287 -2.11 -5.58 11.37
CA ARG A 287 -1.40 -6.24 12.47
C ARG A 287 -1.93 -5.82 13.83
N TYR A 288 -2.87 -4.87 13.88
CA TYR A 288 -3.51 -4.47 15.11
C TYR A 288 -4.31 -5.63 15.67
N THR A 289 -3.77 -6.26 16.70
CA THR A 289 -4.44 -7.39 17.33
C THR A 289 -5.13 -6.90 18.59
N ARG A 290 -6.47 -6.81 18.58
CA ARG A 290 -7.21 -6.75 19.85
C ARG A 290 -6.87 -8.03 20.64
N ARG A 291 -6.29 -7.87 21.84
CA ARG A 291 -5.83 -8.99 22.69
C ARG A 291 -6.90 -10.06 22.94
N SER A 292 -8.18 -9.74 22.79
CA SER A 292 -9.30 -10.68 22.92
C SER A 292 -9.32 -11.81 21.87
N ASN A 293 -8.68 -11.64 20.70
CA ASN A 293 -8.76 -12.61 19.60
C ASN A 293 -7.49 -13.47 19.42
N ILE A 294 -6.37 -13.17 20.12
CA ILE A 294 -5.10 -13.91 19.96
C ILE A 294 -5.22 -15.39 20.35
N SER A 295 -6.03 -15.71 21.37
CA SER A 295 -6.23 -17.10 21.81
C SER A 295 -7.10 -17.93 20.88
N ASN A 296 -7.80 -17.30 19.92
CA ASN A 296 -8.76 -17.97 19.01
C ASN A 296 -8.37 -17.89 17.52
N ILE A 297 -7.29 -17.20 17.14
CA ILE A 297 -6.82 -17.20 15.75
C ILE A 297 -6.19 -18.57 15.46
N SER A 298 -7.00 -19.47 14.90
CA SER A 298 -6.50 -20.68 14.24
C SER A 298 -5.44 -20.30 13.21
N SER A 299 -4.40 -21.12 13.07
CA SER A 299 -3.36 -20.98 12.03
C SER A 299 -3.91 -20.91 10.59
N THR A 300 -5.19 -21.28 10.40
CA THR A 300 -5.90 -21.26 9.13
C THR A 300 -6.60 -19.93 8.82
N ARG A 301 -6.89 -19.09 9.83
CA ARG A 301 -7.63 -17.83 9.61
C ARG A 301 -6.74 -16.79 8.94
N ILE A 302 -7.29 -16.00 8.03
CA ILE A 302 -6.60 -14.84 7.45
C ILE A 302 -6.54 -13.73 8.52
N LEU A 303 -5.41 -13.01 8.60
CA LEU A 303 -5.30 -11.85 9.49
C LEU A 303 -6.33 -10.79 9.10
N PRO A 304 -6.76 -9.92 10.03
CA PRO A 304 -7.61 -8.79 9.69
C PRO A 304 -6.99 -7.98 8.55
N VAL A 305 -7.86 -7.46 7.69
CA VAL A 305 -7.46 -6.72 6.48
C VAL A 305 -8.04 -5.33 6.53
N MET A 306 -7.20 -4.31 6.32
CA MET A 306 -7.68 -2.95 6.10
C MET A 306 -7.78 -2.66 4.60
N ILE A 307 -8.84 -1.96 4.21
CA ILE A 307 -9.07 -1.53 2.83
C ILE A 307 -9.42 -0.05 2.76
N CYS A 308 -9.11 0.58 1.64
CA CYS A 308 -9.70 1.85 1.24
C CYS A 308 -10.36 1.74 -0.15
N SER A 309 -11.38 2.54 -0.41
CA SER A 309 -12.19 2.46 -1.63
C SER A 309 -12.51 3.81 -2.26
N GLU A 310 -12.93 3.73 -3.52
CA GLU A 310 -13.38 4.86 -4.34
C GLU A 310 -14.63 5.56 -3.77
N ASP A 311 -15.54 4.83 -3.13
CA ASP A 311 -16.71 5.40 -2.46
C ASP A 311 -16.43 5.98 -1.05
N GLY A 312 -15.15 6.08 -0.67
CA GLY A 312 -14.73 6.81 0.51
C GLY A 312 -14.75 6.02 1.81
N ILE A 313 -14.67 4.69 1.73
CA ILE A 313 -14.73 3.81 2.90
C ILE A 313 -13.32 3.38 3.29
N LEU A 314 -12.98 3.53 4.58
CA LEU A 314 -11.85 2.88 5.22
C LEU A 314 -12.41 1.86 6.22
N ALA A 315 -12.14 0.58 6.02
CA ALA A 315 -12.72 -0.49 6.84
C ALA A 315 -11.73 -1.60 7.17
N VAL A 316 -12.02 -2.35 8.23
CA VAL A 316 -11.33 -3.58 8.61
C VAL A 316 -12.25 -4.77 8.37
N ILE A 317 -11.73 -5.78 7.67
CA ILE A 317 -12.43 -7.01 7.32
C ILE A 317 -11.79 -8.16 8.09
N GLU A 318 -12.58 -8.86 8.88
CA GLU A 318 -12.20 -10.11 9.53
C GLU A 318 -12.96 -11.28 8.90
N GLN A 319 -12.26 -12.39 8.66
CA GLN A 319 -12.85 -13.54 7.96
C GLN A 319 -14.03 -14.11 8.76
N GLY A 320 -15.24 -13.99 8.22
CA GLY A 320 -16.47 -14.51 8.84
C GLY A 320 -17.09 -13.61 9.90
N GLU A 321 -16.65 -12.36 10.01
CA GLU A 321 -17.25 -11.33 10.86
C GLU A 321 -17.81 -10.19 10.00
N GLU A 322 -18.72 -9.39 10.58
CA GLU A 322 -19.16 -8.17 9.92
C GLU A 322 -18.00 -7.18 9.84
N PRO A 323 -17.77 -6.55 8.68
CA PRO A 323 -16.74 -5.56 8.53
C PRO A 323 -16.92 -4.36 9.45
N LEU A 324 -15.80 -3.87 9.97
CA LEU A 324 -15.76 -2.69 10.82
C LEU A 324 -15.39 -1.46 9.99
N GLU A 325 -16.37 -0.61 9.71
CA GLU A 325 -16.13 0.71 9.13
C GLU A 325 -15.40 1.62 10.13
N LEU A 326 -14.27 2.16 9.74
CA LEU A 326 -13.48 3.12 10.53
C LEU A 326 -13.75 4.56 10.09
N LEU A 327 -13.92 4.79 8.80
CA LEU A 327 -14.17 6.10 8.22
C LEU A 327 -15.03 5.96 6.98
N ALA A 328 -16.01 6.84 6.85
CA ALA A 328 -16.76 7.07 5.62
C ALA A 328 -16.68 8.56 5.27
N GLU A 329 -16.22 8.84 4.06
CA GLU A 329 -16.11 10.18 3.49
C GLU A 329 -16.98 10.29 2.24
N PRO A 330 -17.47 11.49 1.88
CA PRO A 330 -18.23 11.71 0.66
C PRO A 330 -17.36 11.69 -0.62
N CYS A 331 -16.13 11.18 -0.52
CA CYS A 331 -15.13 11.21 -1.58
C CYS A 331 -14.15 10.05 -1.46
N ALA A 332 -13.41 9.76 -2.54
CA ALA A 332 -12.51 8.61 -2.57
C ALA A 332 -11.41 8.70 -1.50
N ILE A 333 -11.10 7.55 -0.91
CA ILE A 333 -9.88 7.36 -0.12
C ILE A 333 -8.89 6.63 -1.03
N ASN A 334 -7.95 7.39 -1.60
CA ASN A 334 -7.07 6.91 -2.67
C ASN A 334 -5.89 6.08 -2.16
N SER A 335 -5.42 6.38 -0.96
CA SER A 335 -4.26 5.73 -0.36
C SER A 335 -4.28 5.83 1.16
N PHE A 336 -3.79 4.80 1.83
CA PHE A 336 -3.57 4.80 3.27
C PHE A 336 -2.28 4.07 3.65
N ASP A 337 -1.83 4.31 4.87
CA ASP A 337 -0.76 3.52 5.47
C ASP A 337 -0.95 3.34 6.97
N ILE A 338 -0.60 2.14 7.44
CA ILE A 338 -0.72 1.76 8.85
C ILE A 338 0.65 1.98 9.51
N ASP A 339 0.68 2.70 10.63
CA ASP A 339 1.90 2.81 11.44
C ASP A 339 2.24 1.42 12.00
N GLN A 340 3.29 0.82 11.45
CA GLN A 340 3.75 -0.51 11.85
C GLN A 340 4.58 -0.45 13.15
N GLN A 341 4.97 0.75 13.60
CA GLN A 341 5.82 0.92 14.77
C GLN A 341 5.00 1.35 15.98
N ASN A 342 4.64 0.37 16.80
CA ASN A 342 4.04 0.65 18.11
C ASN A 342 5.12 1.05 19.12
N PRO A 343 5.05 2.25 19.74
CA PRO A 343 5.72 2.50 20.99
C PRO A 343 4.85 1.93 22.12
N SER A 344 5.15 0.72 22.57
CA SER A 344 5.10 0.28 23.99
C SER A 344 4.64 -1.17 24.17
N LEU A 345 5.38 -1.84 25.04
CA LEU A 345 5.09 -3.14 25.66
C LEU A 345 3.98 -3.06 26.73
N ASP A 346 3.27 -1.93 26.87
CA ASP A 346 2.26 -1.72 27.92
C ASP A 346 0.82 -1.72 27.38
N CYS A 347 -0.11 -1.97 28.29
CA CYS A 347 -1.49 -2.44 28.08
C CYS A 347 -2.46 -1.55 27.26
N ASN A 348 -2.00 -0.46 26.63
CA ASN A 348 -2.81 0.44 25.80
C ASN A 348 -2.17 0.57 24.40
N THR A 349 -2.33 -0.45 23.54
CA THR A 349 -1.79 -0.44 22.18
C THR A 349 -2.54 0.59 21.34
N VAL A 350 -1.91 1.74 21.13
CA VAL A 350 -2.41 2.78 20.23
C VAL A 350 -1.77 2.58 18.85
N GLN A 351 -2.58 2.56 17.80
CA GLN A 351 -2.09 2.51 16.43
C GLN A 351 -2.69 3.63 15.58
N ASN A 352 -1.82 4.27 14.80
CA ASN A 352 -2.21 5.33 13.89
C ASN A 352 -2.33 4.83 12.45
N VAL A 353 -3.32 5.33 11.74
CA VAL A 353 -3.51 5.14 10.30
C VAL A 353 -3.55 6.52 9.67
N ILE A 354 -2.80 6.72 8.58
CA ILE A 354 -2.88 7.93 7.78
C ILE A 354 -3.55 7.58 6.45
N CYS A 355 -4.49 8.39 6.00
CA CYS A 355 -5.09 8.22 4.68
C CYS A 355 -5.26 9.55 3.95
N SER A 356 -5.23 9.45 2.63
CA SER A 356 -5.44 10.54 1.69
C SER A 356 -6.90 10.55 1.25
N LEU A 357 -7.54 11.70 1.42
CA LEU A 357 -8.87 11.96 0.90
C LEU A 357 -8.69 12.70 -0.42
N GLU A 358 -9.45 12.30 -1.45
CA GLU A 358 -9.36 12.85 -2.81
C GLU A 358 -9.41 14.39 -2.83
N TRP A 359 -10.18 14.97 -1.90
CA TRP A 359 -10.32 16.41 -1.72
C TRP A 359 -9.45 16.89 -0.58
N GLU A 360 -8.31 17.49 -0.95
CA GLU A 360 -7.62 18.52 -0.16
C GLU A 360 -7.44 18.19 1.33
N SER A 361 -7.35 16.93 1.73
CA SER A 361 -7.25 16.62 3.17
C SER A 361 -6.59 15.28 3.43
N LEU A 362 -5.85 15.26 4.52
CA LEU A 362 -5.34 14.04 5.14
C LEU A 362 -6.20 13.73 6.36
N ALA A 363 -6.47 12.46 6.57
CA ALA A 363 -7.03 11.99 7.83
C ALA A 363 -6.01 11.15 8.59
N ILE A 364 -5.88 11.42 9.89
CA ILE A 364 -5.12 10.59 10.83
C ILE A 364 -6.13 9.96 11.77
N LEU A 365 -6.16 8.63 11.81
CA LEU A 365 -7.00 7.84 12.69
C LEU A 365 -6.16 7.23 13.79
N THR A 366 -6.60 7.37 15.04
CA THR A 366 -5.97 6.76 16.20
C THR A 366 -6.90 5.71 16.79
N ARG A 367 -6.44 4.46 16.81
CA ARG A 367 -7.15 3.29 17.36
C ARG A 367 -6.49 2.88 18.67
N SER A 368 -7.27 2.55 19.69
CA SER A 368 -6.77 2.17 21.03
C SER A 368 -7.45 0.95 21.62
#